data_AF-A0A1I7DUY0-F1
#
_entry.id   AF-A0A1I7DUY0-F1
#
_cell.length_a   1.000
_cell.length_b   1.000
_cell.length_c   1.000
_cell.angle_alpha   90.00
_cell.angle_beta   90.00
_cell.angle_gamma   90.00
#
_symmetry.space_group_name_H-M   'P 1'
#
loop_
_entity.id
_entity.type
_entity.pdbx_description
1 polymer ?
#
loop_
_entity_poly.entity_id
_entity_poly.type
_entity_poly.pdbx_seq_one_letter_code
_entity_poly.pdbx_strand_id
1 'polypeptide(L)'
;MRDFDLGRLRGTDAFCLNRGYLLWQAAKITPRYLVVTNPLVVEQFASELASVDADHFLPWEHRRRFVGDNSMFLMLRWKAHFSLDIAKGIWGGGTVTFAAMQIAYYLGYSRVVLIGVDHSFNFDGTPNSELVATGADQNHFTPDYFSNGVKWHAPDLALSEISYAIARDAFAADGREIVDATEGGQLQIFPKVCLERMIL
;
A
#
# COMPACT_ATOMS: atom_id res chain seq x y z
N MET A 1 -2.56 -7.02 10.95
CA MET A 1 -2.59 -5.63 11.49
C MET A 1 -3.54 -5.39 12.67
N ARG A 2 -4.54 -6.24 12.96
CA ARG A 2 -5.59 -5.96 13.97
C ARG A 2 -5.06 -5.60 15.36
N ASP A 3 -4.00 -6.27 15.80
CA ASP A 3 -3.42 -6.11 17.14
C ASP A 3 -2.08 -5.36 17.11
N PHE A 4 -1.74 -4.72 15.98
CA PHE A 4 -0.45 -4.06 15.83
C PHE A 4 -0.44 -2.68 16.50
N ASP A 5 0.50 -2.46 17.42
CA ASP A 5 0.74 -1.14 18.01
C ASP A 5 1.49 -0.21 17.03
N LEU A 6 0.74 0.65 16.33
CA LEU A 6 1.29 1.69 15.45
C LEU A 6 2.20 2.68 16.20
N GLY A 7 2.12 2.78 17.52
CA GLY A 7 3.01 3.60 18.35
C GLY A 7 4.49 3.30 18.14
N ARG A 8 4.80 2.07 17.75
CA ARG A 8 6.16 1.62 17.42
C ARG A 8 6.77 2.28 16.18
N LEU A 9 5.96 2.91 15.34
CA LEU A 9 6.41 3.58 14.12
C LEU A 9 6.67 5.08 14.33
N ARG A 10 6.51 5.60 15.55
CA ARG A 10 6.77 7.02 15.83
C ARG A 10 8.24 7.35 15.58
N GLY A 11 8.48 8.38 14.77
CA GLY A 11 9.83 8.82 14.41
C GLY A 11 10.41 8.11 13.17
N THR A 12 9.70 7.12 12.62
CA THR A 12 10.07 6.45 11.37
C THR A 12 9.15 6.93 10.25
N ASP A 13 9.70 7.16 9.06
CA ASP A 13 8.90 7.47 7.88
C ASP A 13 8.06 6.25 7.48
N ALA A 14 6.75 6.37 7.64
CA ALA A 14 5.81 5.29 7.36
C ALA A 14 4.90 5.61 6.17
N PHE A 15 4.66 4.57 5.37
CA PHE A 15 3.80 4.61 4.19
C PHE A 15 2.47 3.94 4.53
N CYS A 16 1.40 4.73 4.58
CA CYS A 16 0.04 4.25 4.73
C CYS A 16 -0.55 3.93 3.35
N LEU A 17 -1.20 2.77 3.20
CA LEU A 17 -1.70 2.30 1.91
C LEU A 17 -3.23 2.29 1.87
N ASN A 18 -3.83 2.85 0.81
CA ASN A 18 -5.29 2.91 0.60
C ASN A 18 -6.03 3.38 1.86
N ARG A 19 -7.02 2.61 2.35
CA ARG A 19 -7.78 2.92 3.56
C ARG A 19 -7.08 2.52 4.86
N GLY A 20 -5.76 2.29 4.81
CA GLY A 20 -4.94 2.09 5.99
C GLY A 20 -5.11 3.23 7.01
N TYR A 21 -5.42 4.46 6.55
CA TYR A 21 -5.59 5.65 7.39
C TYR A 21 -6.59 5.46 8.52
N LEU A 22 -7.57 4.55 8.40
CA LEU A 22 -8.51 4.23 9.47
C LEU A 22 -7.77 3.73 10.73
N LEU A 23 -6.71 2.93 10.56
CA LEU A 23 -5.88 2.46 11.67
C LEU A 23 -5.06 3.60 12.28
N TRP A 24 -4.48 4.46 11.44
CA TRP A 24 -3.67 5.60 11.85
C TRP A 24 -4.48 6.64 12.65
N GLN A 25 -5.70 6.93 12.19
CA GLN A 25 -6.65 7.80 12.89
C GLN A 25 -7.03 7.22 14.26
N ALA A 26 -7.34 5.93 14.33
CA ALA A 26 -7.65 5.27 15.60
C ALA A 26 -6.48 5.33 16.59
N ALA A 27 -5.25 5.15 16.09
CA ALA A 27 -4.03 5.24 16.90
C ALA A 27 -3.60 6.68 17.23
N LYS A 28 -4.20 7.70 16.60
CA LYS A 28 -3.80 9.12 16.69
C LYS A 28 -2.32 9.32 16.35
N ILE A 29 -1.90 8.70 15.26
CA ILE A 29 -0.55 8.83 14.69
C ILE A 29 -0.71 9.19 13.23
N THR A 30 0.22 10.01 12.76
CA THR A 30 0.23 10.49 11.38
C THR A 30 1.30 9.73 10.59
N PRO A 31 0.95 9.08 9.46
CA PRO A 31 1.96 8.50 8.58
C PRO A 31 2.72 9.62 7.84
N ARG A 32 3.94 9.33 7.40
CA ARG A 32 4.68 10.30 6.57
C ARG A 32 4.04 10.44 5.19
N TYR A 33 3.67 9.31 4.59
CA TYR A 33 3.08 9.25 3.26
C TYR A 33 1.78 8.46 3.26
N LEU A 34 0.82 8.89 2.43
CA LEU A 34 -0.35 8.11 2.03
C LEU A 34 -0.22 7.74 0.55
N VAL A 35 -0.26 6.46 0.23
CA VAL A 35 -0.18 5.95 -1.14
C VAL A 35 -1.48 5.27 -1.52
N VAL A 36 -2.10 5.73 -2.60
CA VAL A 36 -3.32 5.17 -3.15
C VAL A 36 -3.16 5.02 -4.66
N THR A 37 -3.37 3.81 -5.17
CA THR A 37 -3.37 3.56 -6.63
C THR A 37 -4.64 2.89 -7.13
N ASN A 38 -5.51 2.41 -6.24
CA ASN A 38 -6.77 1.78 -6.64
C ASN A 38 -7.83 2.86 -6.96
N PRO A 39 -8.33 2.95 -8.21
CA PRO A 39 -9.31 3.97 -8.59
C PRO A 39 -10.61 3.86 -7.80
N LEU A 40 -11.10 2.65 -7.47
CA LEU A 40 -12.32 2.47 -6.68
C LEU A 40 -12.18 3.06 -5.27
N VAL A 41 -10.98 3.00 -4.69
CA VAL A 41 -10.72 3.61 -3.38
C VAL A 41 -10.75 5.14 -3.49
N VAL A 42 -10.13 5.69 -4.53
CA VAL A 42 -10.14 7.15 -4.74
C VAL A 42 -11.54 7.67 -5.02
N GLU A 43 -12.31 6.98 -5.86
CA GLU A 43 -13.65 7.41 -6.26
C GLU A 43 -14.64 7.41 -5.11
N GLN A 44 -14.54 6.45 -4.19
CA GLN A 44 -15.47 6.30 -3.07
C GLN A 44 -15.02 7.06 -1.82
N PHE A 45 -13.71 7.29 -1.63
CA PHE A 45 -13.16 7.82 -0.38
C PHE A 45 -12.32 9.10 -0.54
N ALA A 46 -12.39 9.81 -1.67
CA ALA A 46 -11.58 11.00 -1.94
C ALA A 46 -11.58 12.03 -0.79
N SER A 47 -12.75 12.34 -0.20
CA SER A 47 -12.86 13.31 0.89
C SER A 47 -12.13 12.84 2.16
N GLU A 48 -12.25 11.56 2.51
CA GLU A 48 -11.53 10.97 3.65
C GLU A 48 -10.03 10.96 3.40
N LEU A 49 -9.60 10.53 2.21
CA LEU A 49 -8.19 10.54 1.79
C LEU A 49 -7.60 11.96 1.84
N ALA A 50 -8.32 12.97 1.34
CA ALA A 50 -7.87 14.36 1.33
C ALA A 50 -7.72 14.94 2.75
N SER A 51 -8.43 14.40 3.74
CA SER A 51 -8.34 14.83 5.14
C SER A 51 -7.18 14.21 5.93
N VAL A 52 -6.46 13.24 5.35
CA VAL A 52 -5.30 12.64 5.99
C VAL A 52 -4.17 13.66 6.01
N ASP A 53 -3.57 13.88 7.17
CA ASP A 53 -2.47 14.82 7.37
C ASP A 53 -1.13 14.23 6.91
N ALA A 54 -0.98 13.91 5.62
CA ALA A 54 0.25 13.30 5.09
C ALA A 54 0.62 13.84 3.71
N ASP A 55 1.84 13.54 3.26
CA ASP A 55 2.21 13.71 1.85
C ASP A 55 1.53 12.61 1.03
N HIS A 56 0.74 12.97 0.02
CA HIS A 56 -0.09 12.03 -0.74
C HIS A 56 0.55 11.65 -2.07
N PHE A 57 0.54 10.36 -2.38
CA PHE A 57 0.82 9.83 -3.71
C PHE A 57 -0.45 9.22 -4.28
N LEU A 58 -1.01 9.88 -5.30
CA LEU A 58 -2.34 9.61 -5.84
C LEU A 58 -2.29 9.44 -7.36
N PRO A 59 -3.27 8.77 -8.00
CA PRO A 59 -3.27 8.61 -9.45
C PRO A 59 -3.61 9.93 -10.16
N TRP A 60 -2.86 10.27 -11.20
CA TRP A 60 -3.01 11.52 -11.96
C TRP A 60 -4.41 11.72 -12.55
N GLU A 61 -5.07 10.65 -12.96
CA GLU A 61 -6.43 10.66 -13.49
C GLU A 61 -7.45 11.23 -12.49
N HIS A 62 -7.19 11.12 -11.19
CA HIS A 62 -8.10 11.59 -10.14
C HIS A 62 -7.71 12.95 -9.55
N ARG A 63 -6.66 13.62 -10.07
CA ARG A 63 -6.12 14.87 -9.49
C ARG A 63 -7.14 15.98 -9.21
N ARG A 64 -8.22 16.05 -9.99
CA ARG A 64 -9.29 17.04 -9.82
C ARG A 64 -10.15 16.83 -8.56
N ARG A 65 -10.00 15.71 -7.87
CA ARG A 65 -10.70 15.40 -6.61
C ARG A 65 -9.98 15.91 -5.37
N PHE A 66 -8.72 16.35 -5.52
CA PHE A 66 -7.87 16.74 -4.40
C PHE A 66 -7.49 18.22 -4.55
N VAL A 67 -7.54 18.94 -3.43
CA VAL A 67 -7.21 20.36 -3.34
C VAL A 67 -6.16 20.49 -2.24
N GLY A 68 -5.02 21.12 -2.53
CA GLY A 68 -3.91 21.29 -1.61
C GLY A 68 -2.56 20.95 -2.23
N ASP A 69 -1.49 21.38 -1.56
CA ASP A 69 -0.12 21.27 -2.08
C ASP A 69 0.62 20.01 -1.59
N ASN A 70 0.01 19.22 -0.72
CA ASN A 70 0.56 17.96 -0.20
C ASN A 70 0.34 16.76 -1.14
N SER A 71 -0.25 16.96 -2.32
CA SER A 71 -0.63 15.89 -3.24
C SER A 71 0.29 15.80 -4.46
N MET A 72 0.97 14.67 -4.59
CA MET A 72 1.78 14.28 -5.74
C MET A 72 1.00 13.28 -6.59
N PHE A 73 0.97 13.53 -7.91
CA PHE A 73 0.15 12.78 -8.83
C PHE A 73 0.98 11.88 -9.74
N LEU A 74 0.75 10.58 -9.63
CA LEU A 74 1.49 9.53 -10.32
C LEU A 74 0.80 9.13 -11.62
N MET A 75 1.59 9.06 -12.70
CA MET A 75 1.14 8.51 -13.97
C MET A 75 1.19 6.98 -13.90
N LEU A 76 0.03 6.31 -13.90
CA LEU A 76 -0.02 4.85 -13.97
C LEU A 76 0.31 4.36 -15.39
N ARG A 77 1.18 3.35 -15.47
CA ARG A 77 1.62 2.68 -16.70
C ARG A 77 1.07 1.26 -16.71
N TRP A 78 0.90 0.69 -17.90
CA TRP A 78 0.32 -0.64 -18.10
C TRP A 78 1.35 -1.75 -18.26
N LYS A 79 2.58 -1.40 -18.69
CA LYS A 79 3.66 -2.36 -18.92
C LYS A 79 4.36 -2.70 -17.61
N ALA A 80 4.58 -3.99 -17.38
CA ALA A 80 5.36 -4.48 -16.26
C ALA A 80 6.78 -3.89 -16.24
N HIS A 81 7.12 -3.18 -15.15
CA HIS A 81 8.46 -2.67 -14.86
C HIS A 81 8.54 -2.20 -13.40
N PHE A 82 9.77 -2.07 -12.88
CA PHE A 82 10.05 -1.29 -11.68
C PHE A 82 10.45 0.13 -12.08
N SER A 83 9.77 1.15 -11.55
CA SER A 83 10.13 2.54 -11.83
C SER A 83 11.25 3.02 -10.89
N LEU A 84 12.40 3.36 -11.48
CA LEU A 84 13.51 4.03 -10.79
C LEU A 84 13.30 5.55 -10.72
N ASP A 85 12.32 6.08 -11.45
CA ASP A 85 12.01 7.50 -11.55
C ASP A 85 10.49 7.68 -11.67
N ILE A 86 9.83 7.86 -10.52
CA ILE A 86 8.36 7.92 -10.45
C ILE A 86 7.78 9.13 -11.20
N ALA A 87 8.59 10.16 -11.50
CA ALA A 87 8.16 11.29 -12.34
C ALA A 87 7.86 10.85 -13.80
N LYS A 88 8.43 9.72 -14.24
CA LYS A 88 8.13 9.09 -15.53
C LYS A 88 6.93 8.14 -15.47
N GLY A 89 6.34 7.97 -14.29
CA GLY A 89 5.23 7.08 -14.01
C GLY A 89 5.65 5.77 -13.35
N ILE A 90 4.67 5.01 -12.91
CA ILE A 90 4.83 3.75 -12.19
C ILE A 90 3.94 2.67 -12.78
N TRP A 91 4.30 1.41 -12.60
CA TRP A 91 3.38 0.30 -12.85
C TRP A 91 2.76 -0.18 -11.55
N GLY A 92 1.44 -0.40 -11.53
CA GLY A 92 0.71 -0.75 -10.31
C GLY A 92 0.98 -2.17 -9.78
N GLY A 93 1.44 -3.11 -10.62
CA GLY A 93 1.87 -4.44 -10.19
C GLY A 93 0.82 -5.28 -9.45
N GLY A 94 -0.47 -5.00 -9.63
CA GLY A 94 -1.55 -5.70 -8.94
C GLY A 94 -1.68 -5.42 -7.44
N THR A 95 -0.87 -4.51 -6.88
CA THR A 95 -0.89 -4.20 -5.44
C THR A 95 -0.34 -2.80 -5.14
N VAL A 96 -1.01 -2.06 -4.25
CA VAL A 96 -0.57 -0.73 -3.82
C VAL A 96 0.76 -0.79 -3.07
N THR A 97 1.07 -1.92 -2.45
CA THR A 97 2.36 -2.17 -1.79
C THR A 97 3.53 -2.06 -2.78
N PHE A 98 3.37 -2.55 -4.01
CA PHE A 98 4.40 -2.45 -5.05
C PHE A 98 4.57 -1.02 -5.58
N ALA A 99 3.48 -0.24 -5.65
CA ALA A 99 3.57 1.19 -5.94
C ALA A 99 4.36 1.93 -4.85
N ALA A 100 4.08 1.64 -3.57
CA ALA A 100 4.81 2.23 -2.44
C ALA A 100 6.30 1.87 -2.46
N MET A 101 6.68 0.65 -2.85
CA MET A 101 8.08 0.25 -3.00
C MET A 101 8.83 1.08 -4.06
N GLN A 102 8.20 1.35 -5.20
CA GLN A 102 8.80 2.21 -6.25
C GLN A 102 8.99 3.65 -5.75
N ILE A 103 8.01 4.17 -5.01
CA ILE A 103 8.10 5.51 -4.40
C ILE A 103 9.21 5.54 -3.36
N ALA A 104 9.27 4.57 -2.44
CA ALA A 104 10.30 4.50 -1.42
C ALA A 104 11.71 4.39 -2.04
N TYR A 105 11.85 3.60 -3.10
CA TYR A 105 13.10 3.52 -3.84
C TYR A 105 13.51 4.88 -4.42
N TYR A 106 12.59 5.57 -5.10
CA TYR A 106 12.86 6.89 -5.69
C TYR A 106 13.24 7.95 -4.66
N LEU A 107 12.60 7.92 -3.49
CA LEU A 107 12.90 8.81 -2.37
C LEU A 107 14.23 8.50 -1.66
N GLY A 108 14.91 7.41 -2.05
CA GLY A 108 16.24 7.07 -1.54
C GLY A 108 16.24 6.17 -0.31
N TYR A 109 15.11 5.60 0.10
CA TYR A 109 15.09 4.62 1.18
C TYR A 109 15.92 3.39 0.78
N SER A 110 16.87 3.01 1.63
CA SER A 110 17.76 1.86 1.42
C SER A 110 17.27 0.60 2.13
N ARG A 111 16.41 0.73 3.13
CA ARG A 111 15.77 -0.37 3.84
C ARG A 111 14.27 -0.11 3.95
N VAL A 112 13.47 -1.04 3.46
CA VAL A 112 12.00 -1.00 3.54
C VAL A 112 11.52 -2.20 4.36
N VAL A 113 10.63 -1.93 5.33
CA VAL A 113 10.04 -2.95 6.20
C VAL A 113 8.55 -3.04 5.90
N LEU A 114 8.10 -4.22 5.47
CA LEU A 114 6.68 -4.49 5.25
C LEU A 114 6.02 -4.89 6.56
N ILE A 115 4.84 -4.35 6.83
CA ILE A 115 4.03 -4.68 7.99
C ILE A 115 2.58 -4.78 7.51
N GLY A 116 1.91 -5.88 7.81
CA GLY A 116 0.51 -6.09 7.46
C GLY A 116 0.27 -6.63 6.04
N VAL A 117 1.25 -7.30 5.45
CA VAL A 117 1.13 -7.98 4.16
C VAL A 117 0.76 -9.45 4.39
N ASP A 118 -0.49 -9.68 4.81
CA ASP A 118 -0.96 -11.01 5.23
C ASP A 118 -0.95 -12.02 4.07
N HIS A 119 -1.21 -11.54 2.84
CA HIS A 119 -1.19 -12.33 1.58
C HIS A 119 -2.12 -13.56 1.62
N SER A 120 -3.27 -13.42 2.29
CA SER A 120 -4.24 -14.50 2.54
C SER A 120 -5.68 -14.00 2.46
N PHE A 121 -6.09 -13.54 1.27
CA PHE A 121 -7.44 -13.02 1.05
C PHE A 121 -8.45 -14.15 0.86
N ASN A 122 -9.62 -14.02 1.50
CA ASN A 122 -10.81 -14.82 1.26
C ASN A 122 -11.75 -14.08 0.29
N PHE A 123 -11.85 -14.58 -0.93
CA PHE A 123 -12.69 -13.99 -1.97
C PHE A 123 -13.05 -15.00 -3.05
N ASP A 124 -14.18 -14.76 -3.72
CA ASP A 124 -14.58 -15.46 -4.95
C ASP A 124 -14.62 -14.45 -6.09
N GLY A 125 -13.85 -14.70 -7.16
CA GLY A 125 -13.81 -13.83 -8.33
C GLY A 125 -12.58 -14.01 -9.20
N THR A 126 -12.61 -13.41 -10.38
CA THR A 126 -11.42 -13.32 -11.24
C THR A 126 -10.48 -12.24 -10.69
N PRO A 127 -9.15 -12.43 -10.70
CA PRO A 127 -8.21 -11.39 -10.29
C PRO A 127 -8.50 -10.04 -10.95
N ASN A 128 -8.43 -8.96 -10.15
CA ASN A 128 -8.75 -7.59 -10.53
C ASN A 128 -10.20 -7.33 -11.01
N SER A 129 -11.11 -8.30 -10.89
CA SER A 129 -12.54 -8.03 -11.16
C SER A 129 -13.14 -7.13 -10.08
N GLU A 130 -14.11 -6.30 -10.48
CA GLU A 130 -14.90 -5.49 -9.55
C GLU A 130 -15.88 -6.40 -8.79
N LEU A 131 -15.85 -6.31 -7.46
CA LEU A 131 -16.74 -6.98 -6.53
C LEU A 131 -17.48 -5.93 -5.68
N VAL A 132 -18.64 -6.30 -5.14
CA VAL A 132 -19.43 -5.45 -4.23
C VAL A 132 -19.43 -6.09 -2.85
N ALA A 133 -19.09 -5.31 -1.82
CA ALA A 133 -19.12 -5.78 -0.44
C ALA A 133 -20.55 -6.06 0.03
N THR A 134 -20.83 -7.30 0.43
CA THR A 134 -22.15 -7.78 0.88
C THR A 134 -22.29 -7.83 2.40
N GLY A 135 -21.25 -7.46 3.15
CA GLY A 135 -21.22 -7.51 4.61
C GLY A 135 -19.96 -6.86 5.19
N ALA A 136 -19.59 -7.28 6.40
CA ALA A 136 -18.34 -6.87 7.05
C ALA A 136 -17.12 -7.41 6.28
N ASP A 137 -16.09 -6.57 6.14
CA ASP A 137 -14.82 -6.96 5.54
C ASP A 137 -14.07 -7.97 6.42
N GLN A 138 -13.69 -9.11 5.85
CA GLN A 138 -12.94 -10.16 6.54
C GLN A 138 -11.44 -10.15 6.22
N ASN A 139 -11.06 -9.44 5.15
CA ASN A 139 -9.72 -9.44 4.55
C ASN A 139 -8.81 -8.36 5.12
N HIS A 140 -9.37 -7.35 5.78
CA HIS A 140 -8.64 -6.22 6.33
C HIS A 140 -8.74 -6.16 7.86
N PHE A 141 -8.03 -5.18 8.44
CA PHE A 141 -7.92 -5.01 9.89
C PHE A 141 -9.21 -4.49 10.55
N THR A 142 -10.14 -3.92 9.79
CA THR A 142 -11.42 -3.42 10.30
C THR A 142 -12.56 -3.96 9.43
N PRO A 143 -13.69 -4.37 10.04
CA PRO A 143 -14.87 -4.81 9.29
C PRO A 143 -15.46 -3.72 8.39
N ASP A 144 -15.10 -2.45 8.62
CA ASP A 144 -15.58 -1.30 7.85
C ASP A 144 -14.70 -0.95 6.64
N TYR A 145 -13.66 -1.75 6.35
CA TYR A 145 -12.67 -1.43 5.32
C TYR A 145 -13.25 -1.52 3.89
N PHE A 146 -14.04 -2.54 3.59
CA PHE A 146 -14.93 -2.56 2.43
C PHE A 146 -16.24 -3.19 2.91
N SER A 147 -17.18 -2.35 3.31
CA SER A 147 -18.48 -2.78 3.82
C SER A 147 -19.62 -2.03 3.15
N ASN A 148 -20.85 -2.49 3.37
CA ASN A 148 -22.07 -1.72 3.05
C ASN A 148 -22.19 -1.29 1.58
N GLY A 149 -21.96 -2.21 0.64
CA GLY A 149 -22.11 -1.95 -0.80
C GLY A 149 -20.93 -1.25 -1.47
N VAL A 150 -19.82 -1.04 -0.73
CA VAL A 150 -18.58 -0.53 -1.30
C VAL A 150 -18.04 -1.48 -2.36
N LYS A 151 -17.62 -0.91 -3.49
CA LYS A 151 -16.97 -1.63 -4.57
C LYS A 151 -15.48 -1.79 -4.30
N TRP A 152 -14.94 -2.96 -4.62
CA TRP A 152 -13.51 -3.25 -4.47
C TRP A 152 -13.02 -4.17 -5.58
N HIS A 153 -11.71 -4.22 -5.79
CA HIS A 153 -11.11 -5.13 -6.77
C HIS A 153 -10.63 -6.41 -6.08
N ALA A 154 -10.98 -7.56 -6.64
CA ALA A 154 -10.45 -8.84 -6.22
C ALA A 154 -8.90 -8.84 -6.32
N PRO A 155 -8.18 -9.37 -5.33
CA PRO A 155 -6.73 -9.32 -5.32
C PRO A 155 -6.14 -10.25 -6.39
N ASP A 156 -5.03 -9.84 -6.98
CA ASP A 156 -4.23 -10.67 -7.89
C ASP A 156 -2.92 -11.07 -7.21
N LEU A 157 -2.97 -12.15 -6.44
CA LEU A 157 -1.82 -12.60 -5.63
C LEU A 157 -0.67 -13.08 -6.51
N ALA A 158 -0.96 -13.74 -7.63
CA ALA A 158 0.06 -14.18 -8.58
C ALA A 158 0.79 -12.99 -9.22
N LEU A 159 0.06 -11.97 -9.68
CA LEU A 159 0.68 -10.75 -10.19
C LEU A 159 1.42 -9.97 -9.11
N SER A 160 0.89 -9.95 -7.90
CA SER A 160 1.55 -9.31 -6.75
C SER A 160 2.90 -9.97 -6.46
N GLU A 161 2.99 -11.30 -6.47
CA GLU A 161 4.26 -12.02 -6.29
C GLU A 161 5.28 -11.73 -7.38
N ILE A 162 4.86 -11.67 -8.65
CA ILE A 162 5.73 -11.25 -9.77
C ILE A 162 6.26 -9.84 -9.51
N SER A 163 5.39 -8.93 -9.07
CA SER A 163 5.75 -7.54 -8.81
C SER A 163 6.69 -7.42 -7.59
N TYR A 164 6.45 -8.18 -6.53
CA TYR A 164 7.33 -8.24 -5.37
C TYR A 164 8.72 -8.78 -5.74
N ALA A 165 8.82 -9.80 -6.60
CA ALA A 165 10.11 -10.29 -7.08
C ALA A 165 10.86 -9.22 -7.88
N ILE A 166 10.16 -8.49 -8.76
CA ILE A 166 10.71 -7.34 -9.50
C ILE A 166 11.24 -6.25 -8.54
N ALA A 167 10.49 -5.92 -7.48
CA ALA A 167 10.93 -4.94 -6.49
C ALA A 167 12.16 -5.43 -5.70
N ARG A 168 12.14 -6.69 -5.24
CA ARG A 168 13.28 -7.30 -4.54
C ARG A 168 14.56 -7.18 -5.37
N ASP A 169 14.48 -7.55 -6.64
CA ASP A 169 15.66 -7.57 -7.52
C ASP A 169 16.16 -6.14 -7.82
N ALA A 170 15.25 -5.17 -7.99
CA ALA A 170 15.61 -3.76 -8.18
C ALA A 170 16.29 -3.14 -6.94
N PHE A 171 15.78 -3.44 -5.74
CA PHE A 171 16.43 -2.99 -4.50
C PHE A 171 17.80 -3.64 -4.31
N ALA A 172 17.89 -4.96 -4.51
CA ALA A 172 19.13 -5.72 -4.31
C ALA A 172 20.24 -5.28 -5.29
N ALA A 173 19.89 -4.92 -6.52
CA ALA A 173 20.85 -4.41 -7.51
C ALA A 173 21.61 -3.16 -7.05
N ASP A 174 21.01 -2.39 -6.13
CA ASP A 174 21.56 -1.16 -5.57
C ASP A 174 22.06 -1.31 -4.13
N GLY A 175 22.18 -2.54 -3.62
CA GLY A 175 22.56 -2.81 -2.24
C GLY A 175 21.50 -2.34 -1.22
N ARG A 176 20.24 -2.20 -1.65
CA ARG A 176 19.10 -1.88 -0.80
C ARG A 176 18.33 -3.15 -0.45
N GLU A 177 17.53 -3.10 0.60
CA GLU A 177 16.80 -4.27 1.08
C GLU A 177 15.32 -3.99 1.35
N ILE A 178 14.51 -5.02 1.10
CA ILE A 178 13.12 -5.11 1.54
C ILE A 178 13.01 -6.33 2.44
N VAL A 179 12.45 -6.15 3.63
CA VAL A 179 12.19 -7.22 4.60
C VAL A 179 10.72 -7.21 4.98
N ASP A 180 10.19 -8.36 5.39
CA ASP A 180 8.79 -8.49 5.80
C ASP A 180 8.69 -8.84 7.29
N ALA A 181 8.11 -7.91 8.05
CA ALA A 181 7.87 -8.02 9.47
C ALA A 181 6.41 -8.36 9.80
N THR A 182 5.62 -8.77 8.81
CA THR A 182 4.23 -9.18 8.99
C THR A 182 4.17 -10.50 9.77
N GLU A 183 3.67 -10.43 10.99
CA GLU A 183 3.42 -11.59 11.83
C GLU A 183 2.31 -12.48 11.22
N GLY A 184 2.59 -13.78 11.04
CA GLY A 184 1.65 -14.73 10.45
C GLY A 184 1.37 -14.55 8.95
N GLY A 185 2.00 -13.57 8.29
CA GLY A 185 1.79 -13.29 6.87
C GLY A 185 2.36 -14.38 5.96
N GLN A 186 1.63 -14.73 4.91
CA GLN A 186 1.92 -15.84 4.00
C GLN A 186 2.91 -15.48 2.87
N LEU A 187 3.22 -14.19 2.68
CA LEU A 187 4.17 -13.76 1.65
C LEU A 187 5.58 -14.30 1.95
N GLN A 188 6.21 -14.98 0.99
CA GLN A 188 7.55 -15.59 1.15
C GLN A 188 8.66 -14.95 0.28
N ILE A 189 8.31 -13.94 -0.52
CA ILE A 189 9.26 -13.32 -1.48
C ILE A 189 10.39 -12.55 -0.76
N PHE A 190 10.09 -11.97 0.41
CA PHE A 190 11.02 -11.16 1.19
C PHE A 190 11.48 -11.90 2.46
N PRO A 191 12.73 -11.69 2.91
CA PRO A 191 13.20 -12.23 4.18
C PRO A 191 12.30 -11.79 5.34
N LYS A 192 11.89 -12.75 6.17
CA LYS A 192 11.09 -12.50 7.37
C LYS A 192 11.95 -11.95 8.50
N VAL A 193 11.45 -10.95 9.20
CA VAL A 193 12.10 -10.36 10.38
C VAL A 193 11.12 -10.18 11.52
N CYS A 194 11.62 -10.19 12.76
CA CYS A 194 10.81 -9.90 13.94
C CYS A 194 10.88 -8.40 14.24
N LEU A 195 9.76 -7.69 14.10
CA LEU A 195 9.75 -6.23 14.29
C LEU A 195 10.23 -5.83 15.68
N GLU A 196 9.93 -6.60 16.73
CA GLU A 196 10.37 -6.35 18.12
C GLU A 196 11.89 -6.26 18.27
N ARG A 197 12.64 -6.88 17.35
CA ARG A 197 14.10 -6.89 17.36
C ARG A 197 14.70 -5.83 16.44
N MET A 198 13.88 -5.02 15.79
CA MET A 198 14.32 -3.98 14.88
C MET A 198 14.43 -2.64 15.59
N ILE A 199 15.49 -1.91 15.25
CA ILE A 199 15.61 -0.48 15.49
C ILE A 199 15.13 0.18 14.20
N LEU A 200 14.01 0.89 14.28
CA LEU A 200 13.36 1.60 13.17
C LEU A 200 13.80 3.06 13.10
#